data_AF-A0A357LRY9-F1
#
_entry.id   AF-A0A357LRY9-F1
#
_cell.length_a   1.000
_cell.length_b   1.000
_cell.length_c   1.000
_cell.angle_alpha   90.00
_cell.angle_beta   90.00
_cell.angle_gamma   90.00
#
_symmetry.space_group_name_H-M   'P 1'
#
loop_
_entity.id
_entity.type
_entity.pdbx_description
1 polymer ?
#
loop_
_entity_poly.entity_id
_entity_poly.type
_entity_poly.pdbx_seq_one_letter_code
_entity_poly.pdbx_strand_id
1 'polypeptide(L)'
;MTDIIIIKNGSAGRITLNRPKAMNAMTYAMCTAIEAALEAWRSDPSVAVVIFDAAGEKAFCAGGDIAELYATGTQGDFAYGQTFWRDEYRLNAKLHAYPKPVISFMQGFTMGGGVGLGCHGSHRVVGESSQIAMPECGIGLIPDVGGSLILASAPGRLGEYLGTTATRMNAGDAILAGFADHFIPQDHWPSLIDRLQKTGDCTLITAAAQPAPEGPVARDKPLIDRHFNGETLTDIVNALRHDNSAFSQKTLGLMARNSPLAMACGVESIHRLRGTTQIHKALELEYRFTYRAMEHGDFLEGIRAAIIDKDRSPQWQHALDAVPSVAVSRMLMPLGRAKLTFEEAGMQIGFIGLGNMGAPMAANLIKAGHRVTGFDTAGITVEGMTSAASAAEAVTQADLVITMLPNGPILRAVAQQILPAMREGSILLDCSTVDVDSTRAVAQDAAGRGITALDAPVSGGTGGATAGTLTFMVGGAEDAFHTAQPLFEIMGQKAVHCGAAGNGQAAKICNNMILGVTMIASCEAFALADKLGLDRQAMFDVVSTSSGYSWTMNAYCPAPGIGPTSPADHGYQPGFAADLMLKDLRLSQQAAEAVDADTPLGQAATDLYRRFVEDEDGSGRDFSAMLPRFESRGR
;
A
#
# COMPACT_ATOMS: atom_id res chain seq x y z
N MET A 1 5.90 -15.37 22.08
CA MET A 1 7.24 -14.83 21.76
C MET A 1 7.15 -14.32 20.34
N THR A 2 7.68 -13.13 20.06
CA THR A 2 7.68 -12.56 18.71
C THR A 2 8.75 -13.26 17.85
N ASP A 3 8.44 -13.46 16.57
CA ASP A 3 9.35 -14.09 15.59
C ASP A 3 10.51 -13.17 15.18
N ILE A 4 10.48 -11.92 15.63
CA ILE A 4 11.56 -10.93 15.47
C ILE A 4 11.73 -10.12 16.75
N ILE A 5 12.97 -9.76 17.07
CA ILE A 5 13.34 -8.86 18.16
C ILE A 5 14.07 -7.68 17.54
N ILE A 6 13.52 -6.48 17.70
CA ILE A 6 14.10 -5.23 17.20
C ILE A 6 14.37 -4.36 18.43
N ILE A 7 15.64 -4.11 18.72
CA ILE A 7 16.05 -3.31 19.87
C ILE A 7 17.19 -2.37 19.50
N LYS A 8 17.31 -1.28 20.24
CA LYS A 8 18.50 -0.46 20.27
C LYS A 8 19.30 -0.81 21.51
N ASN A 9 20.57 -1.16 21.34
CA ASN A 9 21.46 -1.50 22.45
C ASN A 9 22.83 -0.82 22.24
N GLY A 10 23.20 0.06 23.18
CA GLY A 10 24.34 0.94 23.02
C GLY A 10 24.24 1.77 21.74
N SER A 11 25.28 1.71 20.92
CA SER A 11 25.39 2.40 19.63
C SER A 11 24.84 1.59 18.45
N ALA A 12 24.16 0.47 18.68
CA ALA A 12 23.66 -0.38 17.61
C ALA A 12 22.13 -0.53 17.61
N GLY A 13 21.52 -0.48 16.43
CA GLY A 13 20.22 -1.07 16.18
C GLY A 13 20.41 -2.56 15.89
N ARG A 14 19.76 -3.45 16.64
CA ARG A 14 19.90 -4.91 16.48
C ARG A 14 18.56 -5.54 16.12
N ILE A 15 18.59 -6.35 15.08
CA ILE A 15 17.45 -7.07 14.54
C ILE A 15 17.80 -8.56 14.61
N THR A 16 17.10 -9.29 15.49
CA THR A 16 17.30 -10.72 15.69
C THR A 16 16.07 -11.48 15.19
N LEU A 17 16.25 -12.37 14.21
CA LEU A 17 15.20 -13.34 13.83
C LEU A 17 15.08 -14.39 14.93
N ASN A 18 13.88 -14.61 15.47
CA ASN A 18 13.69 -15.25 16.76
C ASN A 18 12.70 -16.43 16.73
N ARG A 19 13.01 -17.47 15.95
CA ARG A 19 12.28 -18.75 15.96
C ARG A 19 13.16 -19.90 16.46
N PRO A 20 13.63 -19.91 17.73
CA PRO A 20 14.64 -20.85 18.21
C PRO A 20 14.24 -22.34 18.14
N LYS A 21 12.93 -22.64 18.04
CA LYS A 21 12.40 -24.01 17.94
C LYS A 21 12.14 -24.47 16.48
N ALA A 22 12.28 -23.58 15.50
CA ALA A 22 12.05 -23.82 14.09
C ALA A 22 13.21 -23.25 13.25
N MET A 23 13.14 -23.34 11.92
CA MET A 23 14.01 -22.53 11.07
C MET A 23 13.39 -21.12 10.98
N ASN A 24 14.24 -20.10 11.09
CA ASN A 24 13.82 -18.72 10.85
C ASN A 24 13.35 -18.59 9.39
N ALA A 25 12.26 -17.86 9.18
CA ALA A 25 11.72 -17.52 7.87
C ALA A 25 11.17 -16.09 7.95
N MET A 26 11.23 -15.36 6.83
CA MET A 26 10.80 -13.97 6.78
C MET A 26 9.33 -13.87 6.42
N THR A 27 8.54 -13.29 7.33
CA THR A 27 7.12 -12.99 7.09
C THR A 27 6.94 -11.55 6.61
N TYR A 28 5.77 -11.24 6.03
CA TYR A 28 5.44 -9.87 5.63
C TYR A 28 5.50 -8.88 6.81
N ALA A 29 4.98 -9.27 7.97
CA ALA A 29 5.04 -8.45 9.19
C ALA A 29 6.47 -8.18 9.66
N MET A 30 7.40 -9.12 9.43
CA MET A 30 8.82 -8.88 9.72
C MET A 30 9.42 -7.88 8.73
N CYS A 31 9.09 -7.98 7.44
CA CYS A 31 9.54 -7.03 6.42
C CYS A 31 9.18 -5.59 6.78
N THR A 32 7.91 -5.33 7.12
CA THR A 32 7.44 -3.99 7.48
C THR A 32 8.05 -3.50 8.80
N ALA A 33 8.20 -4.37 9.81
CA ALA A 33 8.83 -4.02 11.07
C ALA A 33 10.32 -3.67 10.93
N ILE A 34 11.05 -4.42 10.10
CA ILE A 34 12.47 -4.15 9.80
C ILE A 34 12.59 -2.81 9.09
N GLU A 35 11.77 -2.57 8.08
CA GLU A 35 11.79 -1.31 7.33
C GLU A 35 11.54 -0.10 8.23
N ALA A 36 10.54 -0.18 9.11
CA ALA A 36 10.24 0.88 10.08
C ALA A 36 11.41 1.13 11.04
N ALA A 37 12.10 0.08 11.48
CA ALA A 37 13.28 0.20 12.33
C ALA A 37 14.47 0.86 11.61
N LEU A 38 14.71 0.47 10.36
CA LEU A 38 15.72 1.10 9.52
C LEU A 38 15.42 2.59 9.31
N GLU A 39 14.17 2.96 9.05
CA GLU A 39 13.82 4.38 8.88
C GLU A 39 14.02 5.17 10.18
N ALA A 40 13.59 4.61 11.31
CA ALA A 40 13.80 5.23 12.63
C ALA A 40 15.29 5.42 12.96
N TRP A 41 16.13 4.47 12.58
CA TRP A 41 17.56 4.52 12.87
C TRP A 41 18.38 5.27 11.83
N ARG A 42 17.83 5.55 10.64
CA ARG A 42 18.56 6.15 9.51
C ARG A 42 19.26 7.45 9.90
N SER A 43 18.54 8.32 10.62
CA SER A 43 19.01 9.65 11.03
C SER A 43 19.29 9.77 12.52
N ASP A 44 19.06 8.72 13.32
CA ASP A 44 19.34 8.73 14.76
C ASP A 44 20.86 8.73 15.02
N PRO A 45 21.46 9.82 15.55
CA PRO A 45 22.91 9.89 15.74
C PRO A 45 23.45 8.92 16.79
N SER A 46 22.59 8.37 17.64
CA SER A 46 22.98 7.37 18.64
C SER A 46 22.91 5.93 18.16
N VAL A 47 22.52 5.70 16.90
CA VAL A 47 22.72 4.43 16.20
C VAL A 47 23.84 4.61 15.19
N ALA A 48 24.99 4.00 15.46
CA ALA A 48 26.17 4.00 14.59
C ALA A 48 26.14 2.85 13.58
N VAL A 49 25.64 1.67 13.98
CA VAL A 49 25.61 0.45 13.15
C VAL A 49 24.28 -0.28 13.30
N VAL A 50 23.92 -1.07 12.28
CA VAL A 50 22.79 -2.01 12.34
C VAL A 50 23.33 -3.44 12.30
N ILE A 51 22.86 -4.29 13.21
CA ILE A 51 23.28 -5.69 13.33
C ILE A 51 22.08 -6.59 13.06
N PHE A 52 22.22 -7.49 12.09
CA PHE A 52 21.33 -8.61 11.85
C PHE A 52 21.95 -9.89 12.41
N ASP A 53 21.20 -10.60 13.23
CA ASP A 53 21.53 -11.93 13.72
C ASP A 53 20.27 -12.79 13.87
N ALA A 54 20.44 -14.02 14.34
CA ALA A 54 19.33 -14.94 14.50
C ALA A 54 19.50 -15.84 15.73
N ALA A 55 18.38 -16.18 16.36
CA ALA A 55 18.31 -17.17 17.42
C ALA A 55 18.21 -18.59 16.84
N GLY A 56 18.90 -19.53 17.49
CA GLY A 56 18.98 -20.92 17.07
C GLY A 56 20.15 -21.20 16.12
N GLU A 57 20.45 -22.49 15.94
CA GLU A 57 21.65 -22.95 15.23
C GLU A 57 21.39 -23.36 13.77
N LYS A 58 20.12 -23.57 13.40
CA LYS A 58 19.77 -24.19 12.11
C LYS A 58 19.80 -23.23 10.92
N ALA A 59 19.39 -21.98 11.14
CA ALA A 59 19.24 -21.02 10.06
C ALA A 59 19.28 -19.59 10.59
N PHE A 60 20.05 -18.75 9.91
CA PHE A 60 19.84 -17.30 9.95
C PHE A 60 18.45 -16.98 9.39
N CYS A 61 18.16 -17.42 8.16
CA CYS A 61 16.84 -17.34 7.54
C CYS A 61 16.75 -18.29 6.34
N ALA A 62 15.77 -19.18 6.33
CA ALA A 62 15.62 -20.25 5.35
C ALA A 62 14.70 -19.90 4.17
N GLY A 63 14.26 -18.65 4.04
CA GLY A 63 13.38 -18.18 2.97
C GLY A 63 12.24 -17.29 3.48
N GLY A 64 11.40 -16.82 2.54
CA GLY A 64 10.15 -16.15 2.85
C GLY A 64 9.06 -17.13 3.31
N ASP A 65 8.07 -16.64 4.06
CA ASP A 65 6.88 -17.40 4.39
C ASP A 65 5.90 -17.41 3.22
N ILE A 66 5.93 -18.51 2.45
CA ILE A 66 5.22 -18.67 1.19
C ILE A 66 3.82 -19.30 1.32
N ALA A 67 3.39 -19.63 2.54
CA ALA A 67 2.10 -20.29 2.75
C ALA A 67 0.92 -19.39 2.38
N GLU A 68 0.97 -18.12 2.78
CA GLU A 68 -0.09 -17.14 2.50
C GLU A 68 -0.11 -16.75 1.00
N LEU A 69 1.07 -16.66 0.37
CA LEU A 69 1.22 -16.47 -1.07
C LEU A 69 0.52 -17.59 -1.86
N TYR A 70 0.67 -18.85 -1.44
CA TYR A 70 -0.03 -19.97 -2.07
C TYR A 70 -1.55 -19.93 -1.85
N ALA A 71 -1.98 -19.66 -0.62
CA ALA A 71 -3.40 -19.63 -0.26
C ALA A 71 -4.18 -18.55 -1.03
N THR A 72 -3.61 -17.36 -1.18
CA THR A 72 -4.21 -16.24 -1.95
C THR A 72 -4.15 -16.48 -3.45
N GLY A 73 -2.99 -16.90 -3.97
CA GLY A 73 -2.82 -17.15 -5.40
C GLY A 73 -3.72 -18.28 -5.94
N THR A 74 -3.96 -19.35 -5.17
CA THR A 74 -4.90 -20.43 -5.56
C THR A 74 -6.36 -19.99 -5.60
N GLN A 75 -6.71 -18.86 -4.97
CA GLN A 75 -8.03 -18.25 -5.02
C GLN A 75 -8.16 -17.19 -6.12
N GLY A 76 -7.08 -16.95 -6.89
CA GLY A 76 -7.02 -15.91 -7.91
C GLY A 76 -6.74 -14.51 -7.36
N ASP A 77 -6.41 -14.38 -6.08
CA ASP A 77 -5.94 -13.12 -5.50
C ASP A 77 -4.41 -13.01 -5.63
N PHE A 78 -3.97 -12.34 -6.69
CA PHE A 78 -2.55 -12.08 -6.94
C PHE A 78 -2.06 -10.77 -6.32
N ALA A 79 -2.97 -9.91 -5.87
CA ALA A 79 -2.64 -8.57 -5.37
C ALA A 79 -1.85 -8.63 -4.05
N TYR A 80 -2.15 -9.62 -3.22
CA TYR A 80 -1.38 -9.90 -2.01
C TYR A 80 0.10 -10.16 -2.33
N GLY A 81 0.39 -11.09 -3.25
CA GLY A 81 1.77 -11.41 -3.63
C GLY A 81 2.49 -10.23 -4.27
N GLN A 82 1.83 -9.53 -5.19
CA GLN A 82 2.36 -8.34 -5.84
C GLN A 82 2.73 -7.23 -4.85
N THR A 83 1.96 -7.08 -3.77
CA THR A 83 2.24 -6.15 -2.68
C THR A 83 3.40 -6.62 -1.83
N PHE A 84 3.38 -7.89 -1.40
CA PHE A 84 4.45 -8.51 -0.62
C PHE A 84 5.82 -8.31 -1.28
N TRP A 85 5.98 -8.72 -2.55
CA TRP A 85 7.24 -8.59 -3.27
C TRP A 85 7.64 -7.13 -3.49
N ARG A 86 6.68 -6.23 -3.75
CA ARG A 86 6.97 -4.80 -3.90
C ARG A 86 7.62 -4.24 -2.64
N ASP A 87 7.05 -4.55 -1.48
CA ASP A 87 7.51 -4.06 -0.19
C ASP A 87 8.81 -4.73 0.26
N GLU A 88 8.95 -6.04 0.02
CA GLU A 88 10.21 -6.77 0.25
C GLU A 88 11.35 -6.19 -0.58
N TYR A 89 11.12 -5.95 -1.87
CA TYR A 89 12.16 -5.43 -2.76
C TYR A 89 12.52 -3.97 -2.43
N ARG A 90 11.55 -3.18 -2.00
CA ARG A 90 11.79 -1.84 -1.44
C ARG A 90 12.69 -1.91 -0.20
N LEU A 91 12.45 -2.86 0.70
CA LEU A 91 13.33 -3.12 1.83
C LEU A 91 14.74 -3.55 1.38
N ASN A 92 14.87 -4.46 0.41
CA ASN A 92 16.19 -4.91 -0.09
C ASN A 92 16.98 -3.74 -0.70
N ALA A 93 16.32 -2.87 -1.47
CA ALA A 93 16.92 -1.64 -1.99
C ALA A 93 17.40 -0.71 -0.86
N LYS A 94 16.59 -0.52 0.17
CA LYS A 94 16.95 0.29 1.35
C LYS A 94 18.15 -0.29 2.10
N LEU A 95 18.22 -1.61 2.28
CA LEU A 95 19.37 -2.28 2.92
C LEU A 95 20.65 -2.09 2.11
N HIS A 96 20.59 -2.28 0.80
CA HIS A 96 21.74 -2.12 -0.09
C HIS A 96 22.30 -0.69 -0.10
N ALA A 97 21.42 0.32 -0.06
CA ALA A 97 21.78 1.72 -0.08
C ALA A 97 21.80 2.38 1.31
N TYR A 98 21.81 1.58 2.39
CA TYR A 98 21.65 2.12 3.74
C TYR A 98 22.88 2.96 4.14
N PRO A 99 22.71 4.18 4.67
CA PRO A 99 23.82 5.12 4.87
C PRO A 99 24.75 4.76 6.04
N LYS A 100 24.34 3.82 6.89
CA LYS A 100 25.11 3.35 8.04
C LYS A 100 25.54 1.90 7.82
N PRO A 101 26.63 1.44 8.43
CA PRO A 101 27.04 0.05 8.31
C PRO A 101 25.94 -0.91 8.78
N VAL A 102 25.56 -1.84 7.89
CA VAL A 102 24.71 -3.00 8.18
C VAL A 102 25.59 -4.24 8.23
N ILE A 103 25.54 -4.95 9.35
CA ILE A 103 26.38 -6.10 9.67
C ILE A 103 25.49 -7.33 9.85
N SER A 104 25.69 -8.37 9.06
CA SER A 104 24.86 -9.58 9.09
C SER A 104 25.68 -10.78 9.54
N PHE A 105 25.24 -11.46 10.60
CA PHE A 105 25.83 -12.72 11.08
C PHE A 105 24.96 -13.90 10.62
N MET A 106 25.45 -14.66 9.63
CA MET A 106 24.63 -15.60 8.86
C MET A 106 24.98 -17.06 9.17
N GLN A 107 24.55 -17.60 10.33
CA GLN A 107 24.74 -19.03 10.65
C GLN A 107 23.79 -19.95 9.90
N GLY A 108 24.13 -21.24 9.81
CA GLY A 108 23.25 -22.25 9.22
C GLY A 108 22.75 -21.87 7.83
N PHE A 109 21.48 -22.16 7.53
CA PHE A 109 20.88 -21.79 6.24
C PHE A 109 20.58 -20.29 6.10
N THR A 110 21.01 -19.73 4.96
CA THR A 110 20.64 -18.39 4.45
C THR A 110 20.15 -18.54 3.01
N MET A 111 18.84 -18.44 2.79
CA MET A 111 18.20 -18.75 1.51
C MET A 111 17.05 -17.77 1.20
N GLY A 112 16.82 -17.45 -0.07
CA GLY A 112 15.74 -16.56 -0.53
C GLY A 112 15.67 -15.27 0.26
N GLY A 113 14.54 -14.99 0.90
CA GLY A 113 14.38 -13.83 1.79
C GLY A 113 15.51 -13.65 2.83
N GLY A 114 16.18 -14.74 3.24
CA GLY A 114 17.39 -14.66 4.06
C GLY A 114 18.59 -14.01 3.38
N VAL A 115 18.80 -14.27 2.08
CA VAL A 115 19.77 -13.54 1.24
C VAL A 115 19.32 -12.08 1.11
N GLY A 116 18.02 -11.83 0.91
CA GLY A 116 17.46 -10.47 0.85
C GLY A 116 17.68 -9.62 2.10
N LEU A 117 17.76 -10.25 3.28
CA LEU A 117 18.11 -9.56 4.53
C LEU A 117 19.63 -9.53 4.79
N GLY A 118 20.29 -10.67 4.58
CA GLY A 118 21.65 -10.91 5.06
C GLY A 118 22.74 -10.42 4.10
N CYS A 119 22.51 -10.48 2.79
CA CYS A 119 23.56 -10.37 1.78
C CYS A 119 23.66 -9.00 1.09
N HIS A 120 22.83 -8.02 1.47
CA HIS A 120 22.90 -6.64 0.98
C HIS A 120 23.56 -5.67 1.95
N GLY A 121 23.90 -6.13 3.15
CA GLY A 121 24.60 -5.30 4.14
C GLY A 121 26.05 -5.02 3.77
N SER A 122 26.62 -4.00 4.41
CA SER A 122 28.02 -3.59 4.24
C SER A 122 29.06 -4.60 4.75
N HIS A 123 28.70 -5.45 5.72
CA HIS A 123 29.59 -6.43 6.33
C HIS A 123 28.84 -7.76 6.50
N ARG A 124 29.14 -8.72 5.64
CA ARG A 124 28.40 -9.99 5.57
C ARG A 124 29.28 -11.11 6.12
N VAL A 125 28.97 -11.53 7.35
CA VAL A 125 29.77 -12.47 8.14
C VAL A 125 29.20 -13.88 8.03
N VAL A 126 30.06 -14.82 7.64
CA VAL A 126 29.80 -16.26 7.61
C VAL A 126 30.73 -16.99 8.56
N GLY A 127 30.31 -18.17 9.01
CA GLY A 127 31.06 -19.05 9.90
C GLY A 127 30.99 -20.49 9.44
N GLU A 128 31.49 -21.41 10.25
CA GLU A 128 31.67 -22.82 9.88
C GLU A 128 30.37 -23.56 9.54
N SER A 129 29.23 -23.14 10.11
CA SER A 129 27.91 -23.73 9.81
C SER A 129 27.19 -23.08 8.64
N SER A 130 27.70 -21.97 8.08
CA SER A 130 27.01 -21.20 7.06
C SER A 130 26.79 -22.00 5.77
N GLN A 131 25.56 -21.95 5.26
CA GLN A 131 25.08 -22.60 4.04
C GLN A 131 24.18 -21.62 3.28
N ILE A 132 24.72 -20.94 2.27
CA ILE A 132 24.00 -19.93 1.48
C ILE A 132 23.53 -20.54 0.15
N ALA A 133 22.30 -20.26 -0.28
CA ALA A 133 21.79 -20.71 -1.58
C ALA A 133 20.67 -19.81 -2.10
N MET A 134 20.40 -19.88 -3.41
CA MET A 134 19.22 -19.35 -4.08
C MET A 134 18.35 -20.51 -4.58
N PRO A 135 17.47 -21.10 -3.74
CA PRO A 135 16.70 -22.30 -4.08
C PRO A 135 15.38 -22.05 -4.84
N GLU A 136 15.09 -20.81 -5.22
CA GLU A 136 13.79 -20.34 -5.72
C GLU A 136 13.32 -21.11 -6.95
N CYS A 137 14.24 -21.49 -7.85
CA CYS A 137 13.90 -22.26 -9.04
C CYS A 137 13.24 -23.62 -8.69
N GLY A 138 13.53 -24.17 -7.51
CA GLY A 138 12.92 -25.40 -7.01
C GLY A 138 11.44 -25.26 -6.62
N ILE A 139 10.94 -24.04 -6.45
CA ILE A 139 9.54 -23.73 -6.19
C ILE A 139 8.89 -22.90 -7.30
N GLY A 140 9.48 -22.86 -8.50
CA GLY A 140 8.91 -22.14 -9.64
C GLY A 140 9.10 -20.62 -9.61
N LEU A 141 10.05 -20.12 -8.82
CA LEU A 141 10.40 -18.70 -8.73
C LEU A 141 11.84 -18.47 -9.23
N ILE A 142 12.17 -17.28 -9.72
CA ILE A 142 13.57 -16.93 -10.05
C ILE A 142 14.36 -16.59 -8.77
N PRO A 143 15.70 -16.67 -8.78
CA PRO A 143 16.50 -16.02 -7.76
C PRO A 143 16.14 -14.53 -7.69
N ASP A 144 15.57 -14.11 -6.56
CA ASP A 144 15.01 -12.78 -6.38
C ASP A 144 15.62 -12.06 -5.17
N VAL A 145 14.90 -11.08 -4.61
CA VAL A 145 15.31 -10.26 -3.46
C VAL A 145 16.67 -9.58 -3.65
N GLY A 146 17.01 -9.23 -4.88
CA GLY A 146 18.31 -8.66 -5.28
C GLY A 146 19.42 -9.69 -5.44
N GLY A 147 19.15 -10.96 -5.20
CA GLY A 147 20.11 -12.06 -5.40
C GLY A 147 20.58 -12.19 -6.84
N SER A 148 19.76 -11.78 -7.82
CA SER A 148 20.18 -11.77 -9.23
C SER A 148 21.35 -10.82 -9.50
N LEU A 149 21.46 -9.72 -8.75
CA LEU A 149 22.62 -8.81 -8.83
C LEU A 149 23.90 -9.49 -8.33
N ILE A 150 23.81 -10.20 -7.21
CA ILE A 150 24.94 -10.92 -6.61
C ILE A 150 25.40 -12.02 -7.57
N LEU A 151 24.46 -12.81 -8.09
CA LEU A 151 24.73 -13.84 -9.09
C LEU A 151 25.36 -13.27 -10.36
N ALA A 152 24.87 -12.14 -10.88
CA ALA A 152 25.43 -11.47 -12.06
C ALA A 152 26.84 -10.91 -11.83
N SER A 153 27.20 -10.66 -10.58
CA SER A 153 28.53 -10.19 -10.16
C SER A 153 29.49 -11.34 -9.82
N ALA A 154 28.98 -12.57 -9.68
CA ALA A 154 29.78 -13.73 -9.31
C ALA A 154 30.86 -14.03 -10.39
N PRO A 155 32.08 -14.43 -9.99
CA PRO A 155 33.17 -14.66 -10.95
C PRO A 155 32.85 -15.71 -12.02
N GLY A 156 33.17 -15.42 -13.28
CA GLY A 156 32.99 -16.36 -14.39
C GLY A 156 31.51 -16.66 -14.64
N ARG A 157 31.14 -17.95 -14.63
CA ARG A 157 29.77 -18.45 -14.81
C ARG A 157 29.16 -19.06 -13.54
N LEU A 158 29.68 -18.67 -12.37
CA LEU A 158 29.16 -19.14 -11.08
C LEU A 158 27.71 -18.70 -10.85
N GLY A 159 27.32 -17.51 -11.33
CA GLY A 159 25.97 -16.99 -11.19
C GLY A 159 24.91 -17.90 -11.82
N GLU A 160 25.11 -18.28 -13.08
CA GLU A 160 24.20 -19.15 -13.81
C GLU A 160 24.13 -20.54 -13.16
N TYR A 161 25.26 -21.09 -12.72
CA TYR A 161 25.29 -22.37 -12.00
C TYR A 161 24.49 -22.29 -10.69
N LEU A 162 24.84 -21.35 -9.80
CA LEU A 162 24.20 -21.22 -8.49
C LEU A 162 22.70 -20.93 -8.61
N GLY A 163 22.32 -20.04 -9.54
CA GLY A 163 20.92 -19.66 -9.76
C GLY A 163 20.04 -20.75 -10.39
N THR A 164 20.62 -21.72 -11.09
CA THR A 164 19.86 -22.80 -11.75
C THR A 164 19.93 -24.15 -11.02
N THR A 165 20.95 -24.40 -10.22
CA THR A 165 21.11 -25.68 -9.50
C THR A 165 20.67 -25.65 -8.05
N ALA A 166 20.46 -24.45 -7.47
CA ALA A 166 20.22 -24.25 -6.05
C ALA A 166 21.34 -24.82 -5.16
N THR A 167 22.58 -24.89 -5.69
CA THR A 167 23.72 -25.43 -4.96
C THR A 167 23.97 -24.61 -3.69
N ARG A 168 24.16 -25.31 -2.56
CA ARG A 168 24.51 -24.70 -1.28
C ARG A 168 25.99 -24.38 -1.24
N MET A 169 26.30 -23.13 -0.96
CA MET A 169 27.63 -22.59 -0.75
C MET A 169 28.00 -22.69 0.72
N ASN A 170 29.17 -23.26 1.02
CA ASN A 170 29.78 -23.08 2.34
C ASN A 170 30.35 -21.65 2.49
N ALA A 171 30.97 -21.33 3.62
CA ALA A 171 31.52 -20.00 3.86
C ALA A 171 32.52 -19.53 2.77
N GLY A 172 33.45 -20.39 2.34
CA GLY A 172 34.42 -20.04 1.31
C GLY A 172 33.79 -19.82 -0.06
N ASP A 173 32.86 -20.70 -0.46
CA ASP A 173 32.12 -20.57 -1.71
C ASP A 173 31.22 -19.31 -1.72
N ALA A 174 30.61 -18.97 -0.58
CA ALA A 174 29.78 -17.78 -0.45
C ALA A 174 30.60 -16.49 -0.59
N ILE A 175 31.82 -16.47 -0.03
CA ILE A 175 32.75 -15.34 -0.20
C ILE A 175 33.23 -15.26 -1.66
N LEU A 176 33.61 -16.40 -2.27
CA LEU A 176 34.01 -16.46 -3.67
C LEU A 176 32.90 -15.92 -4.61
N ALA A 177 31.65 -16.30 -4.36
CA ALA A 177 30.50 -15.90 -5.17
C ALA A 177 29.98 -14.49 -4.83
N GLY A 178 30.53 -13.81 -3.82
CA GLY A 178 30.17 -12.44 -3.44
C GLY A 178 28.92 -12.32 -2.57
N PHE A 179 28.42 -13.40 -1.97
CA PHE A 179 27.30 -13.40 -1.02
C PHE A 179 27.73 -13.02 0.40
N ALA A 180 29.02 -13.13 0.71
CA ALA A 180 29.60 -12.78 2.00
C ALA A 180 30.98 -12.12 1.84
N ASP A 181 31.46 -11.46 2.89
CA ASP A 181 32.74 -10.72 2.89
C ASP A 181 33.78 -11.35 3.82
N HIS A 182 33.33 -11.85 4.97
CA HIS A 182 34.21 -12.24 6.07
C HIS A 182 33.85 -13.61 6.63
N PHE A 183 34.87 -14.46 6.79
CA PHE A 183 34.76 -15.65 7.60
C PHE A 183 35.24 -15.36 9.02
N ILE A 184 34.38 -15.61 10.01
CA ILE A 184 34.70 -15.47 11.44
C ILE A 184 34.15 -16.72 12.14
N PRO A 185 34.97 -17.45 12.93
CA PRO A 185 34.50 -18.58 13.75
C PRO A 185 33.30 -18.18 14.63
N GLN A 186 32.28 -19.03 14.69
CA GLN A 186 31.00 -18.68 15.33
C GLN A 186 31.09 -18.50 16.84
N ASP A 187 32.04 -19.16 17.48
CA ASP A 187 32.33 -18.99 18.91
C ASP A 187 32.79 -17.56 19.27
N HIS A 188 33.34 -16.81 18.31
CA HIS A 188 33.73 -15.41 18.50
C HIS A 188 32.56 -14.43 18.34
N TRP A 189 31.45 -14.82 17.70
CA TRP A 189 30.36 -13.89 17.34
C TRP A 189 29.71 -13.21 18.55
N PRO A 190 29.39 -13.88 19.68
CA PRO A 190 28.73 -13.22 20.80
C PRO A 190 29.56 -12.08 21.39
N SER A 191 30.87 -12.29 21.56
CA SER A 191 31.80 -11.28 22.07
C SER A 191 31.97 -10.12 21.08
N LEU A 192 32.03 -10.44 19.78
CA LEU A 192 32.14 -9.44 18.73
C LEU A 192 30.88 -8.55 18.66
N ILE A 193 29.69 -9.15 18.71
CA ILE A 193 28.41 -8.43 18.73
C ILE A 193 28.34 -7.50 19.94
N ASP A 194 28.69 -7.96 21.14
CA ASP A 194 28.70 -7.12 22.36
C ASP A 194 29.62 -5.89 22.20
N ARG A 195 30.81 -6.08 21.61
CA ARG A 195 31.74 -4.98 21.35
C ARG A 195 31.22 -4.01 20.29
N LEU A 196 30.62 -4.51 19.21
CA LEU A 196 29.99 -3.67 18.18
C LEU A 196 28.84 -2.84 18.77
N GLN A 197 28.02 -3.44 19.63
CA GLN A 197 26.95 -2.73 20.33
C GLN A 197 27.48 -1.61 21.22
N LYS A 198 28.61 -1.82 21.90
CA LYS A 198 29.22 -0.80 22.78
C LYS A 198 29.92 0.32 22.02
N THR A 199 30.57 0.01 20.90
CA THR A 199 31.50 0.94 20.24
C THR A 199 30.97 1.53 18.94
N GLY A 200 30.11 0.80 18.22
CA GLY A 200 29.74 1.13 16.84
C GLY A 200 30.89 0.98 15.82
N ASP A 201 32.01 0.39 16.21
CA ASP A 201 33.22 0.33 15.38
C ASP A 201 33.26 -0.92 14.48
N CYS A 202 32.97 -0.74 13.19
CA CYS A 202 32.99 -1.82 12.21
C CYS A 202 34.38 -2.37 11.91
N THR A 203 35.48 -1.67 12.24
CA THR A 203 36.84 -2.17 12.00
C THR A 203 37.13 -3.46 12.77
N LEU A 204 36.34 -3.72 13.83
CA LEU A 204 36.36 -4.96 14.60
C LEU A 204 36.01 -6.20 13.76
N ILE A 205 35.19 -6.07 12.72
CA ILE A 205 34.86 -7.18 11.82
C ILE A 205 36.10 -7.61 11.05
N THR A 206 36.78 -6.66 10.39
CA THR A 206 37.98 -6.95 9.62
C THR A 206 39.09 -7.50 10.51
N ALA A 207 39.24 -6.99 11.73
CA ALA A 207 40.22 -7.48 12.69
C ALA A 207 39.95 -8.91 13.18
N ALA A 208 38.69 -9.35 13.18
CA ALA A 208 38.28 -10.70 13.60
C ALA A 208 38.25 -11.72 12.44
N ALA A 209 38.31 -11.25 11.18
CA ALA A 209 38.23 -12.10 10.00
C ALA A 209 39.43 -13.04 9.88
N GLN A 210 39.16 -14.27 9.43
CA GLN A 210 40.14 -15.31 9.15
C GLN A 210 40.00 -15.81 7.71
N PRO A 211 41.03 -16.45 7.14
CA PRO A 211 40.91 -17.12 5.85
C PRO A 211 39.79 -18.17 5.89
N ALA A 212 38.87 -18.10 4.93
CA ALA A 212 37.80 -19.08 4.80
C ALA A 212 38.32 -20.41 4.25
N PRO A 213 37.77 -21.56 4.67
CA PRO A 213 38.09 -22.85 4.06
C PRO A 213 37.62 -22.88 2.59
N GLU A 214 38.44 -23.47 1.71
CA GLU A 214 38.05 -23.66 0.30
C GLU A 214 36.82 -24.58 0.18
N GLY A 215 35.88 -24.20 -0.68
CA GLY A 215 34.66 -24.96 -0.90
C GLY A 215 34.61 -25.73 -2.23
N PRO A 216 33.64 -26.65 -2.38
CA PRO A 216 33.46 -27.41 -3.60
C PRO A 216 33.21 -26.55 -4.84
N VAL A 217 32.52 -25.41 -4.73
CA VAL A 217 32.25 -24.54 -5.90
C VAL A 217 33.54 -23.92 -6.43
N ALA A 218 34.45 -23.52 -5.54
CA ALA A 218 35.77 -23.04 -5.93
C ALA A 218 36.55 -24.09 -6.75
N ARG A 219 36.53 -25.35 -6.30
CA ARG A 219 37.23 -26.47 -6.99
C ARG A 219 36.61 -26.79 -8.35
N ASP A 220 35.29 -26.74 -8.46
CA ASP A 220 34.56 -27.08 -9.69
C ASP A 220 34.46 -25.90 -10.67
N LYS A 221 34.93 -24.70 -10.30
CA LYS A 221 34.80 -23.47 -11.11
C LYS A 221 35.24 -23.62 -12.57
N PRO A 222 36.37 -24.29 -12.93
CA PRO A 222 36.74 -24.46 -14.33
C PRO A 222 35.72 -25.28 -15.14
N LEU A 223 35.06 -26.26 -14.51
CA LEU A 223 33.99 -27.03 -15.14
C LEU A 223 32.71 -26.20 -15.26
N ILE A 224 32.37 -25.44 -14.22
CA ILE A 224 31.24 -24.51 -14.24
C ILE A 224 31.41 -23.50 -15.39
N ASP A 225 32.55 -22.82 -15.48
CA ASP A 225 32.84 -21.84 -16.53
C ASP A 225 32.75 -22.43 -17.94
N ARG A 226 33.12 -23.71 -18.10
CA ARG A 226 33.03 -24.43 -19.37
C ARG A 226 31.59 -24.72 -19.78
N HIS A 227 30.75 -25.17 -18.85
CA HIS A 227 29.40 -25.67 -19.19
C HIS A 227 28.31 -24.60 -19.10
N PHE A 228 28.52 -23.55 -18.32
CA PHE A 228 27.54 -22.46 -18.12
C PHE A 228 27.82 -21.23 -19.00
N ASN A 229 28.56 -21.40 -20.10
CA ASN A 229 28.93 -20.29 -20.98
C ASN A 229 27.95 -19.98 -22.12
N GLY A 230 26.89 -20.78 -22.27
CA GLY A 230 25.85 -20.57 -23.28
C GLY A 230 24.96 -19.37 -22.98
N GLU A 231 24.26 -18.86 -24.01
CA GLU A 231 23.38 -17.69 -23.90
C GLU A 231 22.03 -18.04 -23.27
N THR A 232 21.57 -19.28 -23.44
CA THR A 232 20.28 -19.76 -22.95
C THR A 232 20.40 -20.96 -22.02
N LEU A 233 19.34 -21.25 -21.25
CA LEU A 233 19.24 -22.48 -20.46
C LEU A 233 19.45 -23.74 -21.33
N THR A 234 18.88 -23.75 -22.54
CA THR A 234 19.01 -24.88 -23.47
C THR A 234 20.47 -25.10 -23.89
N ASP A 235 21.24 -24.04 -24.10
CA ASP A 235 22.68 -24.15 -24.42
C ASP A 235 23.45 -24.80 -23.28
N ILE A 236 23.18 -24.38 -22.04
CA ILE A 236 23.79 -24.94 -20.81
C ILE A 236 23.45 -26.43 -20.67
N VAL A 237 22.17 -26.79 -20.82
CA VAL A 237 21.70 -28.17 -20.72
C VAL A 237 22.33 -29.05 -21.81
N ASN A 238 22.43 -28.53 -23.04
CA ASN A 238 23.09 -29.22 -24.14
C ASN A 238 24.59 -29.43 -23.84
N ALA A 239 25.28 -28.40 -23.36
CA ALA A 239 26.70 -28.50 -23.01
C ALA A 239 26.96 -29.54 -21.92
N LEU A 240 26.08 -29.65 -20.92
CA LEU A 240 26.16 -30.68 -19.87
C LEU A 240 25.83 -32.08 -20.41
N ARG A 241 24.82 -32.24 -21.26
CA ARG A 241 24.43 -33.54 -21.83
C ARG A 241 25.49 -34.15 -22.74
N HIS A 242 26.31 -33.34 -23.39
CA HIS A 242 27.41 -33.81 -24.25
C HIS A 242 28.68 -34.20 -23.46
N ASP A 243 28.69 -34.01 -22.14
CA ASP A 243 29.80 -34.39 -21.27
C ASP A 243 29.37 -35.48 -20.27
N ASN A 244 30.05 -36.63 -20.33
CA ASN A 244 29.74 -37.79 -19.49
C ASN A 244 30.43 -37.75 -18.11
N SER A 245 30.98 -36.60 -17.70
CA SER A 245 31.63 -36.48 -16.40
C SER A 245 30.64 -36.60 -15.23
N ALA A 246 31.15 -37.01 -14.07
CA ALA A 246 30.36 -37.07 -12.84
C ALA A 246 29.80 -35.69 -12.44
N PHE A 247 30.51 -34.61 -12.76
CA PHE A 247 30.05 -33.24 -12.57
C PHE A 247 28.79 -32.97 -13.40
N SER A 248 28.85 -33.23 -14.71
CA SER A 248 27.74 -32.94 -15.63
C SER A 248 26.48 -33.76 -15.32
N GLN A 249 26.65 -35.04 -15.00
CA GLN A 249 25.53 -35.91 -14.57
C GLN A 249 24.88 -35.42 -13.26
N LYS A 250 25.69 -35.06 -12.26
CA LYS A 250 25.19 -34.51 -11.00
C LYS A 250 24.46 -33.19 -11.21
N THR A 251 25.03 -32.28 -12.00
CA THR A 251 24.47 -30.96 -12.29
C THR A 251 23.13 -31.06 -13.02
N LEU A 252 23.03 -31.92 -14.05
CA LEU A 252 21.75 -32.21 -14.72
C LEU A 252 20.71 -32.76 -13.74
N GLY A 253 21.10 -33.64 -12.81
CA GLY A 253 20.22 -34.17 -11.78
C GLY A 253 19.70 -33.12 -10.78
N LEU A 254 20.48 -32.06 -10.52
CA LEU A 254 20.04 -30.92 -9.72
C LEU A 254 19.05 -30.05 -10.51
N MET A 255 19.40 -29.67 -11.74
CA MET A 255 18.55 -28.83 -12.61
C MET A 255 17.20 -29.48 -12.94
N ALA A 256 17.18 -30.81 -13.15
CA ALA A 256 15.96 -31.54 -13.50
C ALA A 256 14.83 -31.46 -12.44
N ARG A 257 15.15 -31.05 -11.20
CA ARG A 257 14.17 -30.88 -10.12
C ARG A 257 13.53 -29.50 -10.10
N ASN A 258 14.11 -28.54 -10.81
CA ASN A 258 13.73 -27.13 -10.77
C ASN A 258 12.81 -26.77 -11.95
N SER A 259 12.03 -25.70 -11.83
CA SER A 259 11.20 -25.18 -12.92
C SER A 259 12.06 -24.71 -14.09
N PRO A 260 11.90 -25.28 -15.30
CA PRO A 260 12.64 -24.83 -16.47
C PRO A 260 12.33 -23.38 -16.85
N LEU A 261 11.09 -22.93 -16.66
CA LEU A 261 10.71 -21.54 -16.93
C LEU A 261 11.45 -20.57 -16.00
N ALA A 262 11.48 -20.87 -14.69
CA ALA A 262 12.19 -20.07 -13.72
C ALA A 262 13.70 -20.06 -13.99
N MET A 263 14.32 -21.21 -14.27
CA MET A 263 15.74 -21.27 -14.61
C MET A 263 16.08 -20.47 -15.88
N ALA A 264 15.26 -20.56 -16.92
CA ALA A 264 15.48 -19.81 -18.16
C ALA A 264 15.35 -18.30 -17.94
N CYS A 265 14.36 -17.86 -17.16
CA CYS A 265 14.22 -16.45 -16.78
C CYS A 265 15.37 -15.98 -15.87
N GLY A 266 15.86 -16.85 -14.98
CA GLY A 266 17.01 -16.58 -14.12
C GLY A 266 18.30 -16.36 -14.91
N VAL A 267 18.61 -17.24 -15.87
CA VAL A 267 19.78 -17.08 -16.77
C VAL A 267 19.68 -15.79 -17.57
N GLU A 268 18.54 -15.51 -18.19
CA GLU A 268 18.30 -14.27 -18.94
C GLU A 268 18.47 -13.03 -18.04
N SER A 269 17.97 -13.08 -16.80
CA SER A 269 18.08 -11.98 -15.84
C SER A 269 19.52 -11.73 -15.42
N ILE A 270 20.27 -12.79 -15.11
CA ILE A 270 21.70 -12.72 -14.79
C ILE A 270 22.47 -12.09 -15.96
N HIS A 271 22.23 -12.53 -17.19
CA HIS A 271 22.88 -11.97 -18.38
C HIS A 271 22.60 -10.48 -18.57
N ARG A 272 21.34 -10.04 -18.42
CA ARG A 272 20.95 -8.62 -18.52
C ARG A 272 21.58 -7.74 -17.44
N LEU A 273 21.92 -8.33 -16.29
CA LEU A 273 22.49 -7.62 -15.15
C LEU A 273 24.02 -7.68 -15.13
N ARG A 274 24.68 -8.48 -15.96
CA ARG A 274 26.15 -8.54 -16.01
C ARG A 274 26.75 -7.14 -16.21
N GLY A 275 27.66 -6.76 -15.33
CA GLY A 275 28.33 -5.45 -15.34
C GLY A 275 27.54 -4.30 -14.69
N THR A 276 26.32 -4.54 -14.18
CA THR A 276 25.60 -3.56 -13.37
C THR A 276 26.01 -3.63 -11.91
N THR A 277 25.96 -2.50 -11.22
CA THR A 277 26.04 -2.41 -9.75
C THR A 277 24.73 -1.86 -9.15
N GLN A 278 23.71 -1.65 -9.97
CA GLN A 278 22.49 -0.96 -9.58
C GLN A 278 21.43 -1.96 -9.10
N ILE A 279 21.24 -2.05 -7.78
CA ILE A 279 20.24 -2.92 -7.15
C ILE A 279 18.82 -2.67 -7.66
N HIS A 280 18.44 -1.41 -7.93
CA HIS A 280 17.11 -1.08 -8.44
C HIS A 280 16.82 -1.75 -9.80
N LYS A 281 17.84 -1.90 -10.67
CA LYS A 281 17.66 -2.59 -11.96
C LYS A 281 17.42 -4.09 -11.78
N ALA A 282 18.13 -4.71 -10.84
CA ALA A 282 17.94 -6.11 -10.50
C ALA A 282 16.53 -6.34 -9.96
N LEU A 283 16.13 -5.59 -8.94
CA LEU A 283 14.81 -5.69 -8.31
C LEU A 283 13.67 -5.38 -9.27
N GLU A 284 13.82 -4.40 -10.17
CA GLU A 284 12.80 -4.13 -11.20
C GLU A 284 12.64 -5.32 -12.16
N LEU A 285 13.75 -5.93 -12.58
CA LEU A 285 13.73 -7.09 -13.47
C LEU A 285 13.14 -8.32 -12.77
N GLU A 286 13.52 -8.54 -11.51
CA GLU A 286 12.97 -9.61 -10.67
C GLU A 286 11.45 -9.43 -10.49
N TYR A 287 11.00 -8.20 -10.21
CA TYR A 287 9.58 -7.89 -9.98
C TYR A 287 8.71 -8.18 -11.21
N ARG A 288 9.25 -8.03 -12.43
CA ARG A 288 8.52 -8.42 -13.66
C ARG A 288 8.13 -9.90 -13.63
N PHE A 289 9.01 -10.75 -13.14
CA PHE A 289 8.73 -12.18 -13.00
C PHE A 289 7.78 -12.41 -11.82
N THR A 290 8.09 -11.89 -10.63
CA THR A 290 7.33 -12.21 -9.42
C THR A 290 5.91 -11.66 -9.45
N TYR A 291 5.69 -10.50 -10.06
CA TYR A 291 4.35 -9.97 -10.36
C TYR A 291 3.46 -10.95 -11.14
N ARG A 292 4.07 -11.76 -12.02
CA ARG A 292 3.39 -12.74 -12.88
C ARG A 292 3.48 -14.17 -12.37
N ALA A 293 4.27 -14.43 -11.33
CA ALA A 293 4.66 -15.79 -10.95
C ALA A 293 3.47 -16.65 -10.52
N MET A 294 2.50 -16.07 -9.81
CA MET A 294 1.30 -16.78 -9.36
C MET A 294 0.31 -17.09 -10.48
N GLU A 295 0.21 -16.21 -11.49
CA GLU A 295 -0.81 -16.30 -12.53
C GLU A 295 -0.31 -17.02 -13.79
N HIS A 296 0.98 -16.84 -14.12
CA HIS A 296 1.56 -17.29 -15.39
C HIS A 296 2.78 -18.20 -15.22
N GLY A 297 3.36 -18.24 -14.02
CA GLY A 297 4.54 -19.05 -13.70
C GLY A 297 4.21 -20.41 -13.12
N ASP A 298 5.26 -21.11 -12.67
CA ASP A 298 5.17 -22.42 -12.01
C ASP A 298 5.12 -22.30 -10.47
N PHE A 299 4.99 -21.08 -9.93
CA PHE A 299 5.21 -20.81 -8.51
C PHE A 299 4.25 -21.57 -7.59
N LEU A 300 2.96 -21.55 -7.91
CA LEU A 300 1.94 -22.25 -7.11
C LEU A 300 2.17 -23.76 -7.14
N GLU A 301 2.50 -24.32 -8.30
CA GLU A 301 2.80 -25.76 -8.45
C GLU A 301 4.06 -26.16 -7.67
N GLY A 302 5.10 -25.33 -7.71
CA GLY A 302 6.32 -25.57 -6.95
C GLY A 302 6.08 -25.57 -5.44
N ILE A 303 5.28 -24.63 -4.93
CA ILE A 303 4.88 -24.60 -3.52
C ILE A 303 4.04 -25.82 -3.16
N ARG A 304 3.07 -26.20 -4.01
CA ARG A 304 2.24 -27.40 -3.82
C ARG A 304 3.13 -28.62 -3.59
N ALA A 305 4.03 -28.90 -4.53
CA ALA A 305 4.89 -30.08 -4.50
C ALA A 305 5.89 -30.07 -3.32
N ALA A 306 6.45 -28.91 -2.98
CA ALA A 306 7.51 -28.80 -1.98
C ALA A 306 7.00 -28.71 -0.54
N ILE A 307 5.92 -27.95 -0.31
CA ILE A 307 5.50 -27.52 1.03
C ILE A 307 4.12 -28.06 1.42
N ILE A 308 3.15 -28.06 0.49
CA ILE A 308 1.76 -28.43 0.78
C ILE A 308 1.59 -29.94 0.77
N ASP A 309 1.77 -30.56 -0.40
CA ASP A 309 1.60 -32.00 -0.59
C ASP A 309 2.87 -32.76 -0.20
N LYS A 310 4.04 -32.09 -0.31
CA LYS A 310 5.36 -32.63 0.02
C LYS A 310 5.72 -33.91 -0.77
N ASP A 311 5.13 -34.08 -1.96
CA ASP A 311 5.39 -35.20 -2.87
C ASP A 311 6.76 -35.10 -3.57
N ARG A 312 7.30 -33.87 -3.68
CA ARG A 312 8.52 -33.54 -4.43
C ARG A 312 8.47 -33.94 -5.90
N SER A 313 7.28 -33.92 -6.50
CA SER A 313 7.02 -34.30 -7.90
C SER A 313 6.22 -33.22 -8.65
N PRO A 314 6.79 -32.01 -8.82
CA PRO A 314 6.10 -30.90 -9.48
C PRO A 314 5.83 -31.16 -10.97
N GLN A 315 4.71 -30.65 -11.46
CA GLN A 315 4.28 -30.67 -12.85
C GLN A 315 4.61 -29.34 -13.53
N TRP A 316 5.86 -29.18 -13.95
CA TRP A 316 6.31 -27.95 -14.62
C TRP A 316 5.67 -27.77 -16.00
N GLN A 317 5.38 -26.53 -16.39
CA GLN A 317 4.78 -26.19 -17.70
C GLN A 317 5.64 -26.60 -18.90
N HIS A 318 6.94 -26.72 -18.73
CA HIS A 318 7.90 -26.98 -19.81
C HIS A 318 8.91 -28.06 -19.43
N ALA A 319 9.46 -28.74 -20.44
CA ALA A 319 10.62 -29.60 -20.27
C ALA A 319 11.92 -28.80 -20.23
N LEU A 320 12.95 -29.35 -19.60
CA LEU A 320 14.23 -28.68 -19.35
C LEU A 320 14.93 -28.17 -20.63
N ASP A 321 14.75 -28.85 -21.74
CA ASP A 321 15.34 -28.56 -23.06
C ASP A 321 14.37 -27.91 -24.05
N ALA A 322 13.13 -27.59 -23.62
CA ALA A 322 12.07 -27.13 -24.50
C ALA A 322 11.30 -25.93 -23.91
N VAL A 323 12.01 -24.96 -23.31
CA VAL A 323 11.41 -23.70 -22.86
C VAL A 323 11.31 -22.71 -24.03
N PRO A 324 10.10 -22.29 -24.45
CA PRO A 324 9.96 -21.32 -25.54
C PRO A 324 10.49 -19.93 -25.15
N SER A 325 11.25 -19.28 -26.03
CA SER A 325 11.75 -17.90 -25.79
C SER A 325 10.64 -16.88 -25.55
N VAL A 326 9.46 -17.10 -26.14
CA VAL A 326 8.26 -16.28 -25.91
C VAL A 326 7.74 -16.39 -24.47
N ALA A 327 7.88 -17.55 -23.82
CA ALA A 327 7.47 -17.73 -22.42
C ALA A 327 8.38 -16.92 -21.48
N VAL A 328 9.70 -16.98 -21.71
CA VAL A 328 10.68 -16.15 -21.00
C VAL A 328 10.41 -14.66 -21.21
N SER A 329 10.17 -14.26 -22.47
CA SER A 329 9.87 -12.87 -22.81
C SER A 329 8.60 -12.37 -22.12
N ARG A 330 7.55 -13.19 -22.06
CA ARG A 330 6.29 -12.85 -21.38
C ARG A 330 6.49 -12.61 -19.88
N MET A 331 7.32 -13.42 -19.23
CA MET A 331 7.61 -13.26 -17.80
C MET A 331 8.45 -12.01 -17.52
N LEU A 332 9.38 -11.65 -18.41
CA LEU A 332 10.36 -10.56 -18.19
C LEU A 332 10.04 -9.24 -18.91
N MET A 333 8.93 -9.16 -19.64
CA MET A 333 8.53 -7.91 -20.31
C MET A 333 8.15 -6.82 -19.29
N PRO A 334 8.38 -5.53 -19.60
CA PRO A 334 8.01 -4.41 -18.74
C PRO A 334 6.54 -4.46 -18.28
N LEU A 335 6.27 -3.97 -17.07
CA LEU A 335 4.94 -3.97 -16.44
C LEU A 335 4.11 -2.71 -16.73
N GLY A 336 4.67 -1.72 -17.44
CA GLY A 336 4.00 -0.45 -17.71
C GLY A 336 3.65 0.28 -16.41
N ARG A 337 2.35 0.49 -16.16
CA ARG A 337 1.85 1.17 -14.94
C ARG A 337 2.13 0.39 -13.65
N ALA A 338 2.21 -0.94 -13.73
CA ALA A 338 2.48 -1.79 -12.58
C ALA A 338 4.00 -1.98 -12.32
N LYS A 339 4.85 -1.08 -12.83
CA LYS A 339 6.30 -1.12 -12.56
C LYS A 339 6.58 -1.02 -11.06
N LEU A 340 7.67 -1.63 -10.63
CA LEU A 340 8.14 -1.50 -9.24
C LEU A 340 8.44 -0.03 -8.92
N THR A 341 7.97 0.42 -7.76
CA THR A 341 8.30 1.72 -7.16
C THR A 341 8.98 1.49 -5.80
N PHE A 342 9.95 2.33 -5.46
CA PHE A 342 10.75 2.19 -4.24
C PHE A 342 10.37 3.18 -3.13
N GLU A 343 9.35 4.00 -3.34
CA GLU A 343 8.83 4.96 -2.36
C GLU A 343 7.83 4.27 -1.39
N GLU A 344 7.77 4.74 -0.14
CA GLU A 344 6.75 4.32 0.84
C GLU A 344 5.36 4.66 0.31
N ALA A 345 4.42 3.72 0.34
CA ALA A 345 3.07 3.91 -0.19
C ALA A 345 2.19 4.91 0.61
N GLY A 346 2.71 5.52 1.67
CA GLY A 346 1.98 6.46 2.52
C GLY A 346 2.31 7.93 2.21
N MET A 347 1.36 8.66 1.62
CA MET A 347 1.44 10.13 1.53
C MET A 347 1.53 10.81 2.90
N GLN A 348 2.25 11.93 2.97
CA GLN A 348 2.16 12.88 4.07
C GLN A 348 0.93 13.76 3.86
N ILE A 349 -0.06 13.66 4.75
CA ILE A 349 -1.34 14.35 4.62
C ILE A 349 -1.46 15.42 5.71
N GLY A 350 -1.67 16.67 5.31
CA GLY A 350 -2.13 17.73 6.21
C GLY A 350 -3.65 17.70 6.31
N PHE A 351 -4.25 17.72 7.50
CA PHE A 351 -5.70 17.68 7.66
C PHE A 351 -6.21 18.85 8.53
N ILE A 352 -7.02 19.73 7.94
CA ILE A 352 -7.59 20.89 8.64
C ILE A 352 -9.11 20.72 8.80
N GLY A 353 -9.58 20.73 10.05
CA GLY A 353 -10.98 20.52 10.40
C GLY A 353 -11.25 19.05 10.69
N LEU A 354 -11.23 18.69 11.98
CA LEU A 354 -11.38 17.34 12.51
C LEU A 354 -12.71 17.19 13.27
N GLY A 355 -13.74 17.95 12.89
CA GLY A 355 -15.09 17.77 13.42
C GLY A 355 -15.72 16.44 13.01
N ASN A 356 -17.06 16.35 13.12
CA ASN A 356 -17.84 15.12 12.92
C ASN A 356 -17.60 14.38 11.58
N MET A 357 -17.16 15.09 10.54
CA MET A 357 -16.80 14.48 9.25
C MET A 357 -15.29 14.26 9.11
N GLY A 358 -14.47 15.22 9.53
CA GLY A 358 -13.03 15.19 9.30
C GLY A 358 -12.29 14.16 10.14
N ALA A 359 -12.61 14.03 11.43
CA ALA A 359 -11.97 13.04 12.30
C ALA A 359 -12.08 11.59 11.81
N PRO A 360 -13.28 11.07 11.45
CA PRO A 360 -13.38 9.70 10.93
C PRO A 360 -12.68 9.51 9.57
N MET A 361 -12.67 10.53 8.71
CA MET A 361 -11.90 10.48 7.45
C MET A 361 -10.40 10.37 7.71
N ALA A 362 -9.85 11.19 8.62
CA ALA A 362 -8.46 11.13 9.02
C ALA A 362 -8.10 9.77 9.64
N ALA A 363 -8.97 9.19 10.47
CA ALA A 363 -8.78 7.86 11.04
C ALA A 363 -8.66 6.77 9.96
N ASN A 364 -9.49 6.82 8.91
CA ASN A 364 -9.41 5.87 7.80
C ASN A 364 -8.09 5.98 7.02
N LEU A 365 -7.60 7.19 6.80
CA LEU A 365 -6.30 7.44 6.15
C LEU A 365 -5.13 6.90 6.98
N ILE A 366 -5.15 7.12 8.30
CA ILE A 366 -4.13 6.60 9.24
C ILE A 366 -4.15 5.06 9.23
N LYS A 367 -5.34 4.46 9.29
CA LYS A 367 -5.51 3.01 9.23
C LYS A 367 -4.98 2.40 7.93
N ALA A 368 -5.06 3.15 6.83
CA ALA A 368 -4.52 2.75 5.53
C ALA A 368 -3.00 2.96 5.39
N GLY A 369 -2.32 3.45 6.44
CA GLY A 369 -0.87 3.62 6.46
C GLY A 369 -0.37 4.99 6.00
N HIS A 370 -1.27 5.96 5.80
CA HIS A 370 -0.87 7.35 5.55
C HIS A 370 -0.44 8.06 6.84
N ARG A 371 0.49 9.00 6.70
CA ARG A 371 0.96 9.83 7.81
C ARG A 371 0.12 11.10 7.84
N VAL A 372 -0.71 11.27 8.85
CA VAL A 372 -1.61 12.43 8.96
C VAL A 372 -1.13 13.39 10.04
N THR A 373 -0.92 14.65 9.65
CA THR A 373 -0.70 15.78 10.57
C THR A 373 -1.94 16.66 10.56
N GLY A 374 -2.63 16.76 11.69
CA GLY A 374 -3.93 17.42 11.76
C GLY A 374 -3.97 18.65 12.66
N PHE A 375 -4.87 19.58 12.34
CA PHE A 375 -5.19 20.75 13.16
C PHE A 375 -6.71 21.00 13.17
N ASP A 376 -7.24 21.29 14.36
CA ASP A 376 -8.61 21.75 14.55
C ASP A 376 -8.65 22.84 15.62
N THR A 377 -9.45 23.88 15.41
CA THR A 377 -9.56 25.02 16.33
C THR A 377 -10.18 24.65 17.68
N ALA A 378 -10.96 23.57 17.74
CA ALA A 378 -11.52 23.03 18.98
C ALA A 378 -10.57 22.04 19.68
N GLY A 379 -9.36 21.82 19.15
CA GLY A 379 -8.36 20.93 19.74
C GLY A 379 -8.70 19.45 19.59
N ILE A 380 -9.53 19.09 18.60
CA ILE A 380 -9.90 17.68 18.33
C ILE A 380 -8.67 16.94 17.77
N THR A 381 -8.39 15.76 18.33
CA THR A 381 -7.30 14.88 17.91
C THR A 381 -7.82 13.50 17.54
N VAL A 382 -7.13 12.82 16.62
CA VAL A 382 -7.43 11.44 16.22
C VAL A 382 -6.27 10.54 16.63
N GLU A 383 -6.56 9.32 17.10
CA GLU A 383 -5.52 8.35 17.46
C GLU A 383 -4.64 8.01 16.25
N GLY A 384 -3.30 7.99 16.46
CA GLY A 384 -2.32 7.76 15.39
C GLY A 384 -1.99 8.98 14.53
N MET A 385 -2.67 10.11 14.74
CA MET A 385 -2.41 11.38 14.08
C MET A 385 -1.31 12.19 14.80
N THR A 386 -0.49 12.91 14.04
CA THR A 386 0.37 13.96 14.61
C THR A 386 -0.46 15.25 14.77
N SER A 387 -0.51 15.83 15.97
CA SER A 387 -1.23 17.09 16.20
C SER A 387 -0.32 18.29 15.96
N ALA A 388 -0.74 19.22 15.11
CA ALA A 388 -0.03 20.48 14.89
C ALA A 388 -0.54 21.59 15.83
N ALA A 389 0.30 22.58 16.13
CA ALA A 389 -0.10 23.75 16.92
C ALA A 389 -0.84 24.82 16.09
N SER A 390 -0.79 24.73 14.76
CA SER A 390 -1.51 25.63 13.85
C SER A 390 -1.85 24.97 12.51
N ALA A 391 -2.78 25.58 11.77
CA ALA A 391 -3.12 25.12 10.42
C ALA A 391 -1.93 25.19 9.45
N ALA A 392 -1.08 26.22 9.55
CA ALA A 392 0.11 26.37 8.72
C ALA A 392 1.16 25.29 9.00
N GLU A 393 1.34 24.92 10.27
CA GLU A 393 2.25 23.85 10.66
C GLU A 393 1.77 22.50 10.12
N ALA A 394 0.46 22.21 10.18
CA ALA A 394 -0.11 20.95 9.71
C ALA A 394 0.14 20.66 8.22
N VAL A 395 0.38 21.69 7.41
CA VAL A 395 0.53 21.57 5.95
C VAL A 395 1.97 21.66 5.45
N THR A 396 2.92 22.02 6.31
CA THR A 396 4.31 22.36 5.89
C THR A 396 5.02 21.18 5.22
N GLN A 397 4.73 19.96 5.66
CA GLN A 397 5.31 18.74 5.11
C GLN A 397 4.29 17.85 4.37
N ALA A 398 3.14 18.41 3.98
CA ALA A 398 2.12 17.66 3.29
C ALA A 398 2.44 17.53 1.79
N ASP A 399 2.27 16.32 1.26
CA ASP A 399 2.18 16.07 -0.19
C ASP A 399 0.76 16.43 -0.68
N LEU A 400 -0.23 16.24 0.19
CA LEU A 400 -1.64 16.57 -0.05
C LEU A 400 -2.27 17.12 1.24
N VAL A 401 -3.04 18.19 1.12
CA VAL A 401 -3.76 18.82 2.24
C VAL A 401 -5.27 18.62 2.06
N ILE A 402 -5.94 18.15 3.10
CA ILE A 402 -7.40 17.99 3.13
C ILE A 402 -8.00 19.06 4.04
N THR A 403 -9.03 19.77 3.56
CA THR A 403 -9.84 20.68 4.38
C THR A 403 -11.27 20.15 4.52
N MET A 404 -11.84 20.23 5.72
CA MET A 404 -13.24 19.89 6.00
C MET A 404 -13.85 20.95 6.94
N LEU A 405 -14.38 22.01 6.33
CA LEU A 405 -14.69 23.28 6.96
C LEU A 405 -16.18 23.65 6.88
N PRO A 406 -16.69 24.55 7.74
CA PRO A 406 -18.12 24.82 7.82
C PRO A 406 -18.71 25.59 6.62
N ASN A 407 -17.97 26.54 6.05
CA ASN A 407 -18.46 27.46 5.01
C ASN A 407 -17.33 28.12 4.20
N GLY A 408 -17.71 28.79 3.10
CA GLY A 408 -16.79 29.44 2.15
C GLY A 408 -15.92 30.54 2.75
N PRO A 409 -16.45 31.47 3.57
CA PRO A 409 -15.62 32.47 4.24
C PRO A 409 -14.51 31.86 5.12
N ILE A 410 -14.81 30.80 5.88
CA ILE A 410 -13.81 30.07 6.66
C ILE A 410 -12.81 29.37 5.73
N LEU A 411 -13.27 28.72 4.66
CA LEU A 411 -12.38 28.12 3.66
C LEU A 411 -11.38 29.14 3.11
N ARG A 412 -11.84 30.34 2.71
CA ARG A 412 -10.94 31.38 2.20
C ARG A 412 -9.95 31.86 3.26
N ALA A 413 -10.40 32.05 4.50
CA ALA A 413 -9.53 32.46 5.60
C ALA A 413 -8.47 31.40 5.93
N VAL A 414 -8.84 30.12 5.91
CA VAL A 414 -7.91 28.99 6.11
C VAL A 414 -6.95 28.90 4.93
N ALA A 415 -7.44 28.96 3.68
CA ALA A 415 -6.62 28.93 2.48
C ALA A 415 -5.53 30.03 2.51
N GLN A 416 -5.88 31.25 2.90
CA GLN A 416 -4.91 32.34 3.06
C GLN A 416 -3.80 32.04 4.07
N GLN A 417 -4.08 31.24 5.11
CA GLN A 417 -3.10 30.85 6.11
C GLN A 417 -2.23 29.67 5.66
N ILE A 418 -2.82 28.68 4.98
CA ILE A 418 -2.14 27.41 4.65
C ILE A 418 -1.41 27.44 3.32
N LEU A 419 -1.95 28.12 2.29
CA LEU A 419 -1.35 28.16 0.96
C LEU A 419 0.10 28.71 0.96
N PRO A 420 0.49 29.68 1.81
CA PRO A 420 1.88 30.10 1.93
C PRO A 420 2.82 29.07 2.57
N ALA A 421 2.29 28.12 3.33
CA ALA A 421 3.06 27.08 4.02
C ALA A 421 3.10 25.75 3.25
N MET A 422 2.21 25.56 2.28
CA MET A 422 2.18 24.38 1.42
C MET A 422 3.35 24.35 0.45
N ARG A 423 3.78 23.13 0.08
CA ARG A 423 4.85 22.94 -0.90
C ARG A 423 4.33 23.17 -2.33
N GLU A 424 5.16 23.76 -3.17
CA GLU A 424 4.90 23.79 -4.62
C GLU A 424 4.77 22.36 -5.16
N GLY A 425 3.80 22.14 -6.06
CA GLY A 425 3.46 20.83 -6.61
C GLY A 425 2.56 19.96 -5.72
N SER A 426 2.19 20.42 -4.51
CA SER A 426 1.22 19.72 -3.64
C SER A 426 -0.23 19.93 -4.09
N ILE A 427 -1.13 19.13 -3.52
CA ILE A 427 -2.57 19.22 -3.79
C ILE A 427 -3.32 19.78 -2.57
N LEU A 428 -4.22 20.74 -2.79
CA LEU A 428 -5.24 21.13 -1.82
C LEU A 428 -6.57 20.46 -2.19
N LEU A 429 -7.03 19.51 -1.38
CA LEU A 429 -8.29 18.80 -1.53
C LEU A 429 -9.32 19.32 -0.53
N ASP A 430 -10.22 20.19 -0.98
CA ASP A 430 -11.30 20.70 -0.14
C ASP A 430 -12.52 19.78 -0.16
N CYS A 431 -12.77 19.08 0.95
CA CYS A 431 -13.91 18.18 1.12
C CYS A 431 -15.14 18.87 1.72
N SER A 432 -15.06 20.18 1.96
CA SER A 432 -16.14 20.99 2.52
C SER A 432 -17.33 21.13 1.57
N THR A 433 -18.50 21.48 2.09
CA THR A 433 -19.62 21.97 1.27
C THR A 433 -19.76 23.47 1.43
N VAL A 434 -19.41 24.21 0.38
CA VAL A 434 -19.29 25.69 0.35
C VAL A 434 -19.84 26.27 -0.96
N ASP A 435 -19.86 27.60 -1.08
CA ASP A 435 -20.24 28.28 -2.31
C ASP A 435 -19.19 28.11 -3.42
N VAL A 436 -19.69 28.03 -4.67
CA VAL A 436 -18.88 27.80 -5.88
C VAL A 436 -17.83 28.92 -6.07
N ASP A 437 -18.18 30.16 -5.72
CA ASP A 437 -17.30 31.31 -5.89
C ASP A 437 -16.09 31.27 -4.96
N SER A 438 -16.29 30.91 -3.69
CA SER A 438 -15.21 30.72 -2.73
C SER A 438 -14.26 29.61 -3.17
N THR A 439 -14.80 28.48 -3.65
CA THR A 439 -14.00 27.38 -4.19
C THR A 439 -13.15 27.81 -5.39
N ARG A 440 -13.74 28.50 -6.38
CA ARG A 440 -13.01 28.97 -7.56
C ARG A 440 -11.92 29.98 -7.19
N ALA A 441 -12.21 30.89 -6.25
CA ALA A 441 -11.22 31.83 -5.75
C ALA A 441 -10.03 31.12 -5.09
N VAL A 442 -10.29 30.13 -4.23
CA VAL A 442 -9.22 29.33 -3.60
C VAL A 442 -8.41 28.55 -4.62
N ALA A 443 -9.05 27.98 -5.64
CA ALA A 443 -8.34 27.29 -6.71
C ALA A 443 -7.42 28.24 -7.50
N GLN A 444 -7.86 29.48 -7.75
CA GLN A 444 -7.04 30.49 -8.39
C GLN A 444 -5.86 30.92 -7.50
N ASP A 445 -6.10 31.14 -6.20
CA ASP A 445 -5.06 31.50 -5.23
C ASP A 445 -4.00 30.39 -5.08
N ALA A 446 -4.43 29.12 -5.09
CA ALA A 446 -3.55 27.96 -5.06
C ALA A 446 -2.70 27.86 -6.34
N ALA A 447 -3.31 28.01 -7.51
CA ALA A 447 -2.62 27.96 -8.80
C ALA A 447 -1.53 29.04 -8.90
N GLY A 448 -1.77 30.24 -8.36
CA GLY A 448 -0.78 31.32 -8.28
C GLY A 448 0.49 30.98 -7.47
N ARG A 449 0.48 29.85 -6.75
CA ARG A 449 1.58 29.33 -5.92
C ARG A 449 2.10 27.97 -6.38
N GLY A 450 1.68 27.51 -7.57
CA GLY A 450 2.04 26.18 -8.08
C GLY A 450 1.43 25.03 -7.28
N ILE A 451 0.30 25.26 -6.61
CA ILE A 451 -0.47 24.24 -5.88
C ILE A 451 -1.72 23.92 -6.70
N THR A 452 -2.05 22.64 -6.85
CA THR A 452 -3.28 22.23 -7.56
C THR A 452 -4.42 22.05 -6.56
N ALA A 453 -5.55 22.72 -6.79
CA ALA A 453 -6.72 22.60 -5.93
C ALA A 453 -7.79 21.69 -6.55
N LEU A 454 -8.41 20.87 -5.70
CA LEU A 454 -9.58 20.05 -5.98
C LEU A 454 -10.70 20.41 -4.99
N ASP A 455 -11.92 20.58 -5.47
CA ASP A 455 -13.11 20.63 -4.62
C ASP A 455 -13.82 19.29 -4.68
N ALA A 456 -13.96 18.61 -3.53
CA ALA A 456 -14.49 17.27 -3.41
C ALA A 456 -15.54 17.16 -2.31
N PRO A 457 -16.63 17.96 -2.34
CA PRO A 457 -17.72 17.80 -1.38
C PRO A 457 -18.26 16.37 -1.36
N VAL A 458 -18.72 15.98 -0.18
CA VAL A 458 -19.07 14.58 0.13
C VAL A 458 -20.58 14.35 0.29
N SER A 459 -21.03 13.13 0.03
CA SER A 459 -22.35 12.61 0.39
C SER A 459 -22.22 11.29 1.16
N GLY A 460 -23.13 11.03 2.10
CA GLY A 460 -23.13 9.83 2.96
C GLY A 460 -23.13 10.10 4.47
N GLY A 461 -22.96 11.36 4.89
CA GLY A 461 -23.02 11.77 6.30
C GLY A 461 -21.91 11.16 7.18
N THR A 462 -22.07 11.29 8.50
CA THR A 462 -21.08 10.81 9.48
C THR A 462 -20.93 9.30 9.50
N GLY A 463 -22.03 8.57 9.22
CA GLY A 463 -22.01 7.12 9.05
C GLY A 463 -21.13 6.70 7.88
N GLY A 464 -21.28 7.35 6.71
CA GLY A 464 -20.43 7.11 5.55
C GLY A 464 -18.96 7.49 5.78
N ALA A 465 -18.71 8.59 6.50
CA ALA A 465 -17.34 9.01 6.82
C ALA A 465 -16.62 8.00 7.72
N THR A 466 -17.32 7.49 8.74
CA THR A 466 -16.79 6.42 9.62
C THR A 466 -16.56 5.12 8.85
N ALA A 467 -17.49 4.75 7.97
CA ALA A 467 -17.44 3.48 7.24
C ALA A 467 -16.48 3.50 6.03
N GLY A 468 -15.97 4.66 5.61
CA GLY A 468 -15.20 4.78 4.36
C GLY A 468 -16.07 4.59 3.11
N THR A 469 -17.34 5.00 3.16
CA THR A 469 -18.33 4.78 2.09
C THR A 469 -18.93 6.08 1.55
N LEU A 470 -18.27 7.21 1.76
CA LEU A 470 -18.65 8.49 1.17
C LEU A 470 -18.67 8.42 -0.37
N THR A 471 -19.48 9.28 -0.97
CA THR A 471 -19.40 9.62 -2.39
C THR A 471 -18.79 11.00 -2.53
N PHE A 472 -17.71 11.11 -3.30
CA PHE A 472 -17.02 12.37 -3.60
C PHE A 472 -17.44 12.90 -4.98
N MET A 473 -17.73 14.19 -5.05
CA MET A 473 -18.04 14.92 -6.28
C MET A 473 -16.89 15.88 -6.54
N VAL A 474 -16.01 15.58 -7.49
CA VAL A 474 -14.67 16.21 -7.55
C VAL A 474 -14.54 17.15 -8.74
N GLY A 475 -14.40 18.45 -8.49
CA GLY A 475 -13.97 19.43 -9.47
C GLY A 475 -12.47 19.69 -9.39
N GLY A 476 -11.83 19.95 -10.54
CA GLY A 476 -10.42 20.32 -10.65
C GLY A 476 -9.69 19.58 -11.77
N ALA A 477 -8.36 19.64 -11.77
CA ALA A 477 -7.54 19.03 -12.82
C ALA A 477 -7.60 17.48 -12.76
N GLU A 478 -7.64 16.82 -13.91
CA GLU A 478 -7.81 15.36 -14.04
C GLU A 478 -6.59 14.59 -13.51
N ASP A 479 -5.39 15.12 -13.71
CA ASP A 479 -4.15 14.54 -13.17
C ASP A 479 -4.14 14.54 -11.64
N ALA A 480 -4.51 15.66 -11.01
CA ALA A 480 -4.64 15.76 -9.57
C ALA A 480 -5.76 14.85 -9.02
N PHE A 481 -6.88 14.69 -9.74
CA PHE A 481 -7.90 13.72 -9.39
C PHE A 481 -7.34 12.29 -9.33
N HIS A 482 -6.53 11.89 -10.32
CA HIS A 482 -5.88 10.59 -10.33
C HIS A 482 -4.83 10.43 -9.22
N THR A 483 -4.08 11.48 -8.90
CA THR A 483 -3.16 11.46 -7.76
C THR A 483 -3.90 11.27 -6.44
N ALA A 484 -5.05 11.92 -6.25
CA ALA A 484 -5.87 11.80 -5.04
C ALA A 484 -6.76 10.52 -5.01
N GLN A 485 -6.87 9.80 -6.12
CA GLN A 485 -7.77 8.66 -6.28
C GLN A 485 -7.63 7.58 -5.18
N PRO A 486 -6.42 7.15 -4.78
CA PRO A 486 -6.27 6.17 -3.70
C PRO A 486 -6.88 6.65 -2.38
N LEU A 487 -6.83 7.96 -2.10
CA LEU A 487 -7.42 8.52 -0.88
C LEU A 487 -8.95 8.49 -0.91
N PHE A 488 -9.56 8.71 -2.09
CA PHE A 488 -11.00 8.58 -2.25
C PHE A 488 -11.49 7.14 -2.05
N GLU A 489 -10.71 6.15 -2.51
CA GLU A 489 -11.03 4.73 -2.34
C GLU A 489 -10.94 4.28 -0.86
N ILE A 490 -10.13 4.96 -0.06
CA ILE A 490 -10.02 4.73 1.39
C ILE A 490 -11.18 5.41 2.14
N MET A 491 -11.50 6.65 1.79
CA MET A 491 -12.50 7.45 2.50
C MET A 491 -13.92 7.24 1.97
N GLY A 492 -14.08 6.60 0.82
CA GLY A 492 -15.35 6.50 0.11
C GLY A 492 -15.49 5.28 -0.78
N GLN A 493 -16.74 5.05 -1.20
CA GLN A 493 -17.11 3.97 -2.12
C GLN A 493 -17.12 4.44 -3.58
N LYS A 494 -17.13 5.75 -3.82
CA LYS A 494 -17.21 6.34 -5.16
C LYS A 494 -16.63 7.74 -5.20
N ALA A 495 -15.87 8.05 -6.23
CA ALA A 495 -15.49 9.41 -6.61
C ALA A 495 -15.87 9.67 -8.07
N VAL A 496 -16.45 10.82 -8.35
CA VAL A 496 -16.85 11.23 -9.69
C VAL A 496 -16.14 12.52 -10.04
N HIS A 497 -15.34 12.52 -11.11
CA HIS A 497 -14.76 13.76 -11.64
C HIS A 497 -15.84 14.55 -12.39
N CYS A 498 -16.10 15.77 -11.94
CA CYS A 498 -17.18 16.65 -12.38
C CYS A 498 -16.69 17.76 -13.32
N GLY A 499 -15.44 17.73 -13.76
CA GLY A 499 -14.83 18.75 -14.60
C GLY A 499 -13.99 19.75 -13.82
N ALA A 500 -13.99 21.01 -14.24
CA ALA A 500 -13.12 22.05 -13.69
C ALA A 500 -13.43 22.41 -12.23
N ALA A 501 -12.53 23.16 -11.59
CA ALA A 501 -12.69 23.61 -10.21
C ALA A 501 -14.01 24.37 -9.99
N GLY A 502 -14.69 24.05 -8.89
CA GLY A 502 -16.04 24.50 -8.54
C GLY A 502 -17.17 23.58 -9.03
N ASN A 503 -16.90 22.66 -9.96
CA ASN A 503 -17.94 21.76 -10.47
C ASN A 503 -18.30 20.65 -9.47
N GLY A 504 -17.43 20.31 -8.53
CA GLY A 504 -17.76 19.40 -7.42
C GLY A 504 -18.83 20.04 -6.53
N GLN A 505 -18.64 21.30 -6.14
CA GLN A 505 -19.66 22.09 -5.42
C GLN A 505 -20.95 22.25 -6.23
N ALA A 506 -20.85 22.56 -7.53
CA ALA A 506 -22.02 22.67 -8.40
C ALA A 506 -22.82 21.35 -8.46
N ALA A 507 -22.15 20.20 -8.59
CA ALA A 507 -22.79 18.89 -8.54
C ALA A 507 -23.47 18.65 -7.18
N LYS A 508 -22.80 18.99 -6.09
CA LYS A 508 -23.31 18.83 -4.72
C LYS A 508 -24.58 19.65 -4.45
N ILE A 509 -24.58 20.94 -4.78
CA ILE A 509 -25.72 21.82 -4.51
C ILE A 509 -26.92 21.46 -5.40
N CYS A 510 -26.69 21.04 -6.65
CA CYS A 510 -27.75 20.51 -7.51
C CYS A 510 -28.35 19.22 -6.93
N ASN A 511 -27.50 18.28 -6.48
CA ASN A 511 -27.95 17.05 -5.84
C ASN A 511 -28.79 17.33 -4.58
N ASN A 512 -28.32 18.24 -3.72
CA ASN A 512 -29.00 18.54 -2.46
C ASN A 512 -30.25 19.41 -2.66
N MET A 513 -30.32 20.24 -3.71
CA MET A 513 -31.57 20.91 -4.09
C MET A 513 -32.64 19.90 -4.50
N ILE A 514 -32.29 18.90 -5.34
CA ILE A 514 -33.19 17.80 -5.68
C ILE A 514 -33.67 17.10 -4.41
N LEU A 515 -32.74 16.76 -3.51
CA LEU A 515 -33.04 16.07 -2.24
C LEU A 515 -34.00 16.86 -1.35
N GLY A 516 -33.77 18.17 -1.17
CA GLY A 516 -34.64 19.02 -0.35
C GLY A 516 -36.06 19.11 -0.90
N VAL A 517 -36.19 19.28 -2.23
CA VAL A 517 -37.49 19.35 -2.92
C VAL A 517 -38.23 18.02 -2.81
N THR A 518 -37.57 16.89 -3.11
CA THR A 518 -38.22 15.58 -3.10
C THR A 518 -38.58 15.12 -1.68
N MET A 519 -37.81 15.51 -0.66
CA MET A 519 -38.16 15.22 0.73
C MET A 519 -39.44 15.96 1.15
N ILE A 520 -39.54 17.26 0.83
CA ILE A 520 -40.76 18.03 1.06
C ILE A 520 -41.94 17.38 0.34
N ALA A 521 -41.80 17.06 -0.94
CA ALA A 521 -42.87 16.42 -1.71
C ALA A 521 -43.30 15.07 -1.12
N SER A 522 -42.34 14.27 -0.65
CA SER A 522 -42.59 12.99 0.02
C SER A 522 -43.37 13.19 1.32
N CYS A 523 -42.97 14.17 2.13
CA CYS A 523 -43.64 14.52 3.38
C CYS A 523 -45.06 15.06 3.14
N GLU A 524 -45.25 15.94 2.15
CA GLU A 524 -46.57 16.45 1.77
C GLU A 524 -47.50 15.33 1.28
N ALA A 525 -46.97 14.39 0.50
CA ALA A 525 -47.74 13.25 0.02
C ALA A 525 -48.19 12.32 1.16
N PHE A 526 -47.32 12.05 2.15
CA PHE A 526 -47.69 11.27 3.34
C PHE A 526 -48.75 12.00 4.18
N ALA A 527 -48.55 13.30 4.44
CA ALA A 527 -49.52 14.09 5.20
C ALA A 527 -50.89 14.20 4.47
N LEU A 528 -50.89 14.22 3.13
CA LEU A 528 -52.11 14.17 2.34
C LEU A 528 -52.78 12.78 2.40
N ALA A 529 -52.00 11.70 2.26
CA ALA A 529 -52.49 10.34 2.38
C ALA A 529 -53.18 10.09 3.73
N ASP A 530 -52.59 10.57 4.83
CA ASP A 530 -53.20 10.51 6.16
C ASP A 530 -54.58 11.19 6.20
N LYS A 531 -54.69 12.40 5.60
CA LYS A 531 -55.95 13.15 5.54
C LYS A 531 -57.00 12.51 4.63
N LEU A 532 -56.56 11.74 3.63
CA LEU A 532 -57.44 10.95 2.76
C LEU A 532 -57.83 9.59 3.36
N GLY A 533 -57.24 9.22 4.51
CA GLY A 533 -57.48 7.94 5.19
C GLY A 533 -56.75 6.75 4.54
N LEU A 534 -55.67 7.01 3.79
CA LEU A 534 -54.81 5.97 3.23
C LEU A 534 -53.75 5.55 4.26
N ASP A 535 -53.60 4.25 4.48
CA ASP A 535 -52.57 3.70 5.35
C ASP A 535 -51.15 3.98 4.81
N ARG A 536 -50.22 4.32 5.72
CA ARG A 536 -48.85 4.72 5.34
C ARG A 536 -48.04 3.57 4.74
N GLN A 537 -48.24 2.33 5.20
CA GLN A 537 -47.57 1.17 4.61
C GLN A 537 -48.09 0.92 3.20
N ALA A 538 -49.41 0.98 3.01
CA ALA A 538 -50.01 0.89 1.68
C ALA A 538 -49.51 1.99 0.74
N MET A 539 -49.37 3.24 1.23
CA MET A 539 -48.77 4.32 0.47
C MET A 539 -47.32 4.02 0.06
N PHE A 540 -46.48 3.57 1.01
CA PHE A 540 -45.10 3.20 0.73
C PHE A 540 -45.01 2.08 -0.30
N ASP A 541 -45.79 1.01 -0.16
CA ASP A 541 -45.77 -0.15 -1.05
C ASP A 541 -46.08 0.26 -2.51
N VAL A 542 -47.07 1.15 -2.70
CA VAL A 542 -47.43 1.68 -4.02
C VAL A 542 -46.33 2.60 -4.55
N VAL A 543 -45.89 3.59 -3.77
CA VAL A 543 -44.99 4.66 -4.28
C VAL A 543 -43.57 4.13 -4.50
N SER A 544 -43.08 3.25 -3.63
CA SER A 544 -41.72 2.69 -3.69
C SER A 544 -41.46 1.79 -4.89
N THR A 545 -42.49 1.41 -5.64
CA THR A 545 -42.38 0.54 -6.83
C THR A 545 -43.03 1.14 -8.08
N SER A 546 -43.58 2.35 -7.99
CA SER A 546 -44.29 3.03 -9.09
C SER A 546 -43.60 4.34 -9.49
N SER A 547 -44.30 5.22 -10.23
CA SER A 547 -43.72 6.44 -10.80
C SER A 547 -43.29 7.49 -9.76
N GLY A 548 -43.70 7.35 -8.50
CA GLY A 548 -43.20 8.18 -7.40
C GLY A 548 -41.89 7.69 -6.76
N TYR A 549 -41.27 6.65 -7.32
CA TYR A 549 -39.99 6.11 -6.87
C TYR A 549 -38.93 7.21 -6.70
N SER A 550 -38.34 7.29 -5.51
CA SER A 550 -37.31 8.28 -5.18
C SER A 550 -36.46 7.82 -4.01
N TRP A 551 -35.28 8.42 -3.85
CA TRP A 551 -34.39 8.10 -2.72
C TRP A 551 -35.05 8.43 -1.36
N THR A 552 -35.78 9.54 -1.27
CA THR A 552 -36.50 9.97 -0.06
C THR A 552 -37.67 9.06 0.30
N MET A 553 -38.14 8.23 -0.64
CA MET A 553 -39.08 7.16 -0.35
C MET A 553 -38.35 5.86 0.01
N ASN A 554 -37.46 5.40 -0.86
CA ASN A 554 -36.94 4.02 -0.86
C ASN A 554 -35.69 3.79 0.00
N ALA A 555 -35.00 4.85 0.42
CA ALA A 555 -33.78 4.76 1.22
C ALA A 555 -33.84 5.61 2.50
N TYR A 556 -34.74 6.60 2.54
CA TYR A 556 -34.82 7.56 3.64
C TYR A 556 -36.26 7.99 3.92
N CYS A 557 -37.15 7.01 4.05
CA CYS A 557 -38.58 7.23 4.24
C CYS A 557 -38.84 8.16 5.45
N PRO A 558 -39.63 9.24 5.30
CA PRO A 558 -39.89 10.18 6.40
C PRO A 558 -40.95 9.67 7.37
N ALA A 559 -41.64 8.56 7.08
CA ALA A 559 -42.70 8.02 7.92
C ALA A 559 -42.14 6.99 8.93
N PRO A 560 -42.30 7.21 10.26
CA PRO A 560 -41.79 6.28 11.27
C PRO A 560 -42.42 4.90 11.15
N GLY A 561 -41.59 3.86 11.23
CA GLY A 561 -41.97 2.45 11.16
C GLY A 561 -42.25 1.94 9.74
N ILE A 562 -42.03 2.76 8.71
CA ILE A 562 -42.40 2.45 7.32
C ILE A 562 -41.16 2.48 6.41
N GLY A 563 -40.97 1.43 5.62
CA GLY A 563 -39.83 1.32 4.71
C GLY A 563 -38.51 1.00 5.44
N PRO A 564 -37.35 1.35 4.85
CA PRO A 564 -36.06 1.16 5.52
C PRO A 564 -35.90 2.07 6.74
N THR A 565 -35.16 1.59 7.73
CA THR A 565 -34.85 2.35 8.94
C THR A 565 -34.18 3.69 8.60
N SER A 566 -34.75 4.78 9.12
CA SER A 566 -34.32 6.16 8.88
C SER A 566 -34.32 6.96 10.21
N PRO A 567 -33.90 8.23 10.21
CA PRO A 567 -34.08 9.12 11.36
C PRO A 567 -35.52 9.25 11.87
N ALA A 568 -36.52 9.05 11.01
CA ALA A 568 -37.92 9.10 11.40
C ALA A 568 -38.25 8.06 12.51
N ASP A 569 -37.60 6.89 12.47
CA ASP A 569 -37.75 5.83 13.48
C ASP A 569 -37.12 6.17 14.83
N HIS A 570 -36.26 7.19 14.87
CA HIS A 570 -35.51 7.60 16.05
C HIS A 570 -35.95 8.97 16.56
N GLY A 571 -37.23 9.31 16.36
CA GLY A 571 -37.79 10.59 16.78
C GLY A 571 -37.24 11.79 16.01
N TYR A 572 -36.78 11.58 14.77
CA TYR A 572 -36.17 12.60 13.91
C TYR A 572 -34.90 13.22 14.50
N GLN A 573 -34.15 12.46 15.30
CA GLN A 573 -32.76 12.81 15.62
C GLN A 573 -31.94 12.83 14.33
N PRO A 574 -31.16 13.89 14.06
CA PRO A 574 -30.67 14.16 12.72
C PRO A 574 -29.63 13.14 12.24
N GLY A 575 -29.94 12.45 11.14
CA GLY A 575 -28.92 11.84 10.28
C GLY A 575 -28.38 12.88 9.28
N PHE A 576 -29.24 13.80 8.85
CA PHE A 576 -28.87 15.03 8.15
C PHE A 576 -29.75 16.19 8.65
N ALA A 577 -29.16 17.10 9.42
CA ALA A 577 -29.91 18.17 10.09
C ALA A 577 -30.62 19.10 9.08
N ALA A 578 -31.83 19.54 9.43
CA ALA A 578 -32.59 20.50 8.65
C ALA A 578 -31.82 21.82 8.45
N ASP A 579 -31.01 22.23 9.42
CA ASP A 579 -30.10 23.38 9.33
C ASP A 579 -29.08 23.24 8.20
N LEU A 580 -28.54 22.02 8.01
CA LEU A 580 -27.59 21.71 6.94
C LEU A 580 -28.31 21.65 5.58
N MET A 581 -29.52 21.10 5.53
CA MET A 581 -30.33 21.14 4.31
C MET A 581 -30.64 22.58 3.90
N LEU A 582 -31.05 23.43 4.85
CA LEU A 582 -31.28 24.86 4.59
C LEU A 582 -30.01 25.56 4.12
N LYS A 583 -28.84 25.25 4.70
CA LYS A 583 -27.56 25.76 4.23
C LYS A 583 -27.33 25.41 2.76
N ASP A 584 -27.50 24.15 2.39
CA ASP A 584 -27.23 23.69 1.03
C ASP A 584 -28.24 24.22 0.01
N LEU A 585 -29.50 24.40 0.42
CA LEU A 585 -30.52 25.06 -0.38
C LEU A 585 -30.20 26.55 -0.60
N ARG A 586 -29.71 27.26 0.42
CA ARG A 586 -29.23 28.64 0.26
C ARG A 586 -28.05 28.73 -0.71
N LEU A 587 -27.11 27.80 -0.63
CA LEU A 587 -26.00 27.71 -1.58
C LEU A 587 -26.48 27.45 -3.01
N SER A 588 -27.49 26.60 -3.20
CA SER A 588 -28.08 26.36 -4.52
C SER A 588 -28.78 27.59 -5.08
N GLN A 589 -29.51 28.34 -4.25
CA GLN A 589 -30.16 29.59 -4.67
C GLN A 589 -29.14 30.69 -4.99
N GLN A 590 -28.09 30.84 -4.19
CA GLN A 590 -26.98 31.76 -4.49
C GLN A 590 -26.34 31.43 -5.84
N ALA A 591 -26.08 30.15 -6.11
CA ALA A 591 -25.52 29.72 -7.39
C ALA A 591 -26.48 29.97 -8.55
N ALA A 592 -27.79 29.76 -8.34
CA ALA A 592 -28.82 30.02 -9.35
C ALA A 592 -28.89 31.51 -9.72
N GLU A 593 -28.88 32.40 -8.72
CA GLU A 593 -28.82 33.86 -8.92
C GLU A 593 -27.56 34.27 -9.70
N ALA A 594 -26.40 33.71 -9.36
CA ALA A 594 -25.12 34.05 -9.99
C ALA A 594 -25.05 33.69 -11.49
N VAL A 595 -25.87 32.75 -11.95
CA VAL A 595 -25.86 32.25 -13.35
C VAL A 595 -27.20 32.46 -14.09
N ASP A 596 -28.13 33.22 -13.51
CA ASP A 596 -29.47 33.48 -14.06
C ASP A 596 -30.25 32.18 -14.37
N ALA A 597 -30.23 31.22 -13.44
CA ALA A 597 -30.98 29.97 -13.54
C ALA A 597 -32.31 30.06 -12.79
N ASP A 598 -33.42 29.82 -13.50
CA ASP A 598 -34.76 29.78 -12.89
C ASP A 598 -35.00 28.44 -12.15
N THR A 599 -35.02 28.47 -10.82
CA THR A 599 -35.15 27.29 -9.95
C THR A 599 -36.36 27.38 -8.99
N PRO A 600 -37.60 27.52 -9.49
CA PRO A 600 -38.76 27.90 -8.66
C PRO A 600 -39.08 26.90 -7.54
N LEU A 601 -38.89 25.60 -7.78
CA LEU A 601 -39.07 24.57 -6.75
C LEU A 601 -37.95 24.61 -5.69
N GLY A 602 -36.72 24.92 -6.09
CA GLY A 602 -35.60 25.10 -5.17
C GLY A 602 -35.82 26.31 -4.26
N GLN A 603 -36.30 27.41 -4.81
CA GLN A 603 -36.67 28.60 -4.04
C GLN A 603 -37.79 28.30 -3.04
N ALA A 604 -38.86 27.62 -3.48
CA ALA A 604 -39.95 27.22 -2.59
C ALA A 604 -39.50 26.28 -1.47
N ALA A 605 -38.64 25.30 -1.78
CA ALA A 605 -38.04 24.42 -0.79
C ALA A 605 -37.19 25.19 0.23
N THR A 606 -36.40 26.16 -0.25
CA THR A 606 -35.59 27.05 0.60
C THR A 606 -36.48 27.80 1.58
N ASP A 607 -37.58 28.40 1.12
CA ASP A 607 -38.51 29.14 1.97
C ASP A 607 -39.25 28.25 2.99
N LEU A 608 -39.52 27.00 2.63
CA LEU A 608 -40.11 26.01 3.54
C LEU A 608 -39.12 25.61 4.64
N TYR A 609 -37.90 25.22 4.28
CA TYR A 609 -36.86 24.88 5.25
C TYR A 609 -36.45 26.08 6.10
N ARG A 610 -36.41 27.29 5.52
CA ARG A 610 -36.14 28.53 6.27
C ARG A 610 -37.16 28.72 7.38
N ARG A 611 -38.45 28.68 7.05
CA ARG A 611 -39.51 28.78 8.06
C ARG A 611 -39.43 27.67 9.10
N PHE A 612 -39.20 26.43 8.65
CA PHE A 612 -39.10 25.30 9.56
C PHE A 612 -37.95 25.45 10.56
N VAL A 613 -36.77 25.85 10.11
CA VAL A 613 -35.57 25.93 10.94
C VAL A 613 -35.52 27.21 11.76
N GLU A 614 -35.86 28.36 11.17
CA GLU A 614 -35.63 29.68 11.78
C GLU A 614 -36.86 30.24 12.51
N ASP A 615 -38.06 29.91 12.05
CA ASP A 615 -39.31 30.47 12.57
C ASP A 615 -40.12 29.44 13.40
N GLU A 616 -39.77 28.16 13.32
CA GLU A 616 -40.48 27.02 13.92
C GLU A 616 -39.50 26.13 14.73
N ASP A 617 -39.86 24.86 15.01
CA ASP A 617 -39.11 23.95 15.88
C ASP A 617 -38.13 23.04 15.12
N GLY A 618 -37.75 23.39 13.90
CA GLY A 618 -36.97 22.52 13.01
C GLY A 618 -35.47 22.48 13.25
N SER A 619 -34.90 23.48 13.94
CA SER A 619 -33.45 23.50 14.21
C SER A 619 -33.04 22.30 15.07
N GLY A 620 -31.97 21.63 14.67
CA GLY A 620 -31.45 20.42 15.32
C GLY A 620 -32.27 19.15 15.05
N ARG A 621 -33.34 19.22 14.25
CA ARG A 621 -34.11 18.05 13.80
C ARG A 621 -33.61 17.56 12.44
N ASP A 622 -33.92 16.31 12.12
CA ASP A 622 -33.65 15.78 10.78
C ASP A 622 -34.44 16.52 9.69
N PHE A 623 -33.88 16.67 8.49
CA PHE A 623 -34.56 17.34 7.37
C PHE A 623 -35.88 16.65 6.94
N SER A 624 -36.06 15.36 7.27
CA SER A 624 -37.32 14.62 7.09
C SER A 624 -38.42 14.99 8.08
N ALA A 625 -38.11 15.74 9.16
CA ALA A 625 -39.09 16.23 10.12
C ALA A 625 -40.09 17.26 9.53
N MET A 626 -40.00 17.52 8.23
CA MET A 626 -41.07 18.16 7.45
C MET A 626 -42.39 17.39 7.53
N LEU A 627 -42.39 16.05 7.68
CA LEU A 627 -43.62 15.27 7.79
C LEU A 627 -44.48 15.68 9.01
N PRO A 628 -43.99 15.60 10.27
CA PRO A 628 -44.79 16.02 11.43
C PRO A 628 -45.17 17.51 11.37
N ARG A 629 -44.33 18.35 10.72
CA ARG A 629 -44.68 19.73 10.43
C ARG A 629 -45.91 19.84 9.53
N PHE A 630 -46.03 19.05 8.47
CA PHE A 630 -47.18 19.10 7.56
C PHE A 630 -48.44 18.44 8.14
N GLU A 631 -48.29 17.39 8.96
CA GLU A 631 -49.41 16.74 9.67
C GLU A 631 -50.17 17.73 10.57
N SER A 632 -49.45 18.61 11.27
CA SER A 632 -50.03 19.57 12.21
C SER A 632 -50.71 20.79 11.56
N ARG A 633 -50.56 20.98 10.23
CA ARG A 633 -51.01 22.20 9.54
C ARG A 633 -52.30 22.01 8.73
N GLY A 634 -53.15 23.03 8.77
CA GLY A 634 -54.27 23.23 7.84
C GLY A 634 -53.83 23.94 6.55
N ARG A 635 -54.71 23.96 5.54
CA ARG A 635 -54.54 24.77 4.33
C ARG A 635 -55.01 26.20 4.55
#